data_AF-A0A354HVA7-F1
#
_entry.id   AF-A0A354HVA7-F1
#
_cell.length_a   1.000
_cell.length_b   1.000
_cell.length_c   1.000
_cell.angle_alpha   90.00
_cell.angle_beta   90.00
_cell.angle_gamma   90.00
#
_symmetry.space_group_name_H-M   'P 1'
#
loop_
_entity.id
_entity.type
_entity.pdbx_description
1 polymer ?
#
loop_
_entity_poly.entity_id
_entity_poly.type
_entity_poly.pdbx_seq_one_letter_code
_entity_poly.pdbx_strand_id
1 'polypeptide(L)'
;MDKGYAQDVRVFNAGERLKDRYARLWKELFGKRRDMTRKRTILTCLLDCLPEVVVVLIGVNIAFRVLDGMATVGDYSLYTGLLSQLWAAISLLTHSAMQIYDNQLKIANIKTLESFHNRIADKGTKRLDRVESIEFEHVSFTYPGAKYLPWKM
;
A
#
# COMPACT_ATOMS: atom_id res chain seq x y z
N MET A 1 -0.23 -20.83 13.74
CA MET A 1 1.25 -20.75 13.83
C MET A 1 1.73 -22.13 14.24
N ASP A 2 2.14 -22.92 13.25
CA ASP A 2 2.32 -24.37 13.36
C ASP A 2 3.64 -24.71 14.07
N LYS A 3 3.61 -25.61 15.07
CA LYS A 3 4.73 -25.87 16.01
C LYS A 3 5.93 -26.56 15.35
N GLY A 4 5.79 -27.12 14.15
CA GLY A 4 6.84 -27.89 13.47
C GLY A 4 8.08 -27.08 13.09
N TYR A 5 7.91 -25.83 12.65
CA TYR A 5 9.02 -24.98 12.19
C TYR A 5 10.01 -24.60 13.29
N ALA A 6 9.62 -24.68 14.57
CA ALA A 6 10.48 -24.34 15.69
C ALA A 6 11.53 -25.42 15.98
N GLN A 7 11.25 -26.69 15.66
CA GLN A 7 12.18 -27.79 15.89
C GLN A 7 13.35 -27.77 14.89
N ASP A 8 13.07 -27.55 13.60
CA ASP A 8 14.09 -27.51 12.55
C ASP A 8 15.09 -26.37 12.75
N VAL A 9 14.62 -25.19 13.18
CA VAL A 9 15.48 -24.03 13.46
C VAL A 9 16.45 -24.30 14.62
N ARG A 10 16.00 -25.07 15.61
CA ARG A 10 16.78 -25.39 16.81
C ARG A 10 17.77 -26.53 16.57
N VAL A 11 17.42 -27.53 15.75
CA VAL A 11 18.30 -28.67 15.40
C VAL A 11 19.46 -28.24 14.50
N PHE A 12 19.24 -27.32 13.56
CA PHE A 12 20.28 -26.87 12.62
C PHE A 12 21.17 -25.73 13.14
N ASN A 13 20.95 -25.24 14.37
CA ASN A 13 21.60 -24.02 14.91
C ASN A 13 21.57 -22.83 13.90
N ALA A 14 20.56 -22.81 13.03
CA ALA A 14 20.45 -21.90 11.90
C ALA A 14 19.82 -20.55 12.29
N GLY A 15 19.44 -20.40 13.57
CA GLY A 15 18.79 -19.22 14.11
C GLY A 15 19.59 -17.93 13.93
N GLU A 16 20.91 -17.97 14.11
CA GLU A 16 21.77 -16.79 13.90
C GLU A 16 21.82 -16.39 12.43
N ARG A 17 22.03 -17.33 11.51
CA ARG A 17 22.06 -17.05 10.06
C ARG A 17 20.72 -16.54 9.53
N LEU A 18 19.61 -17.09 10.02
CA LEU A 18 18.26 -16.61 9.70
C LEU A 18 18.01 -15.20 10.25
N LYS A 19 18.37 -14.94 11.51
CA LYS A 19 18.29 -13.59 12.11
C LYS A 19 19.11 -12.57 11.35
N ASP A 20 20.33 -12.92 10.98
CA ASP A 20 21.22 -12.04 10.21
C ASP A 20 20.67 -11.71 8.83
N ARG A 21 20.13 -12.71 8.13
CA ARG A 21 19.52 -12.51 6.82
C ARG A 21 18.22 -11.71 6.93
N TYR A 22 17.43 -11.96 7.97
CA TYR A 22 16.25 -11.17 8.28
C TYR A 22 16.61 -9.71 8.60
N ALA A 23 17.62 -9.47 9.44
CA ALA A 23 18.07 -8.13 9.80
C ALA A 23 18.62 -7.37 8.60
N ARG A 24 19.35 -8.04 7.69
CA ARG A 24 19.83 -7.43 6.44
C ARG A 24 18.68 -7.05 5.51
N LEU A 25 17.75 -7.97 5.26
CA LEU A 25 16.56 -7.70 4.45
C LEU A 25 15.70 -6.59 5.07
N TRP A 26 15.51 -6.63 6.39
CA TRP A 26 14.80 -5.60 7.13
C TRP A 26 15.47 -4.25 6.97
N LYS A 27 16.79 -4.15 7.14
CA LYS A 27 17.56 -2.91 7.00
C LYS A 27 17.48 -2.34 5.57
N GLU A 28 17.52 -3.19 4.55
CA GLU A 28 17.42 -2.76 3.16
C GLU A 28 16.01 -2.28 2.80
N LEU A 29 14.97 -3.00 3.24
CA LEU A 29 13.56 -2.61 3.08
C LEU A 29 13.23 -1.34 3.86
N PHE A 30 13.67 -1.23 5.12
CA PHE A 30 13.43 -0.05 5.95
C PHE A 30 14.23 1.15 5.45
N GLY A 31 15.46 0.96 4.96
CA GLY A 31 16.28 2.04 4.41
C GLY A 31 15.63 2.66 3.17
N LYS A 32 15.21 1.83 2.20
CA LYS A 32 14.52 2.29 0.99
C LYS A 32 13.16 2.91 1.29
N ARG A 33 12.38 2.35 2.23
CA ARG A 33 11.10 2.94 2.65
C ARG A 33 11.30 4.26 3.40
N ARG A 34 12.32 4.37 4.25
CA ARG A 34 12.55 5.57 5.07
C ARG A 34 12.95 6.78 4.24
N ASP A 35 13.77 6.63 3.19
CA ASP A 35 14.12 7.78 2.33
C ASP A 35 12.92 8.26 1.50
N MET A 36 12.12 7.32 0.97
CA MET A 36 10.90 7.63 0.23
C MET A 36 9.84 8.29 1.13
N THR A 37 9.63 7.75 2.34
CA THR A 37 8.68 8.31 3.30
C THR A 37 9.16 9.64 3.85
N ARG A 38 10.46 9.84 4.14
CA ARG A 38 10.95 11.08 4.76
C ARG A 38 10.83 12.28 3.83
N LYS A 39 11.17 12.13 2.54
CA LYS A 39 10.99 13.21 1.54
C LYS A 39 9.52 13.55 1.36
N ARG A 40 8.66 12.52 1.29
CA ARG A 40 7.22 12.70 1.17
C ARG A 40 6.63 13.35 2.42
N THR A 41 6.97 12.89 3.61
CA THR A 41 6.51 13.48 4.88
C THR A 41 6.96 14.93 5.05
N ILE A 42 8.21 15.28 4.70
CA ILE A 42 8.65 16.67 4.76
C ILE A 42 7.88 17.52 3.76
N LEU A 43 7.73 17.06 2.52
CA LEU A 43 7.01 17.81 1.48
C LEU A 43 5.52 17.97 1.83
N THR A 44 4.87 16.91 2.28
CA THR A 44 3.46 16.91 2.70
C THR A 44 3.27 17.79 3.93
N CYS A 45 4.13 17.70 4.94
CA CYS A 45 4.02 18.55 6.13
C CYS A 45 4.24 20.04 5.78
N LEU A 46 5.17 20.34 4.87
CA LEU A 46 5.42 21.71 4.43
C LEU A 46 4.26 22.25 3.59
N LEU A 47 3.68 21.41 2.72
CA LEU A 47 2.50 21.74 1.92
C LEU A 47 1.21 21.84 2.76
N ASP A 48 1.09 21.09 3.86
CA ASP A 48 -0.06 21.14 4.76
C ASP A 48 -0.01 22.34 5.72
N CYS A 49 1.19 22.76 6.15
CA CYS A 49 1.35 23.95 6.99
C CYS A 49 1.15 25.27 6.21
N LEU A 50 1.47 25.29 4.92
CA LEU A 50 1.45 26.53 4.12
C LEU A 50 0.04 27.17 4.05
N PRO A 51 -1.04 26.43 3.80
CA PRO A 51 -2.39 26.98 3.84
C PRO A 51 -2.84 27.39 5.24
N GLU A 52 -2.43 26.67 6.27
CA GLU A 52 -2.77 26.98 7.67
C GLU A 52 -2.17 28.31 8.09
N VAL A 53 -0.92 28.58 7.70
CA VAL A 53 -0.24 29.87 7.88
C VAL A 53 -0.96 30.99 7.10
N VAL A 54 -1.40 30.72 5.87
CA VAL A 54 -2.14 31.70 5.06
C VAL A 54 -3.49 32.05 5.71
N VAL A 55 -4.23 31.08 6.23
CA VAL A 55 -5.49 31.32 6.94
C VAL A 55 -5.28 32.15 8.20
N VAL A 56 -4.24 31.84 8.99
CA VAL A 56 -3.88 32.63 10.18
C VAL A 56 -3.48 34.06 9.80
N LEU A 57 -2.66 34.24 8.76
CA LEU A 57 -2.25 35.57 8.29
C LEU A 57 -3.43 36.39 7.80
N ILE A 58 -4.35 35.79 7.04
CA ILE A 58 -5.58 36.46 6.61
C ILE A 58 -6.43 36.83 7.83
N GLY A 59 -6.63 35.91 8.76
CA GLY A 59 -7.38 36.19 10.00
C GLY A 59 -6.79 37.36 10.80
N VAL A 60 -5.46 37.39 10.96
CA VAL A 60 -4.74 38.48 11.65
C VAL A 60 -4.86 39.80 10.88
N ASN A 61 -4.72 39.79 9.55
CA ASN A 61 -4.85 41.00 8.73
C ASN A 61 -6.26 41.58 8.84
N ILE A 62 -7.29 40.74 8.74
CA ILE A 62 -8.68 41.20 8.89
C ILE A 62 -8.91 41.71 10.33
N ALA A 63 -8.36 41.06 11.37
CA ALA A 63 -8.46 41.53 12.75
C ALA A 63 -7.84 42.93 12.95
N PHE A 64 -6.67 43.20 12.35
CA PHE A 64 -6.06 44.53 12.37
C PHE A 64 -6.90 45.58 11.62
N ARG A 65 -7.50 45.23 10.47
CA ARG A 65 -8.39 46.15 9.71
C ARG A 65 -9.68 46.50 10.45
N VAL A 66 -10.18 45.60 11.30
CA VAL A 66 -11.33 45.87 12.19
C VAL A 66 -10.94 46.83 13.31
N LEU A 67 -9.74 46.67 13.89
CA LEU A 67 -9.23 47.56 14.94
C LEU A 67 -8.97 48.99 14.43
N ASP A 68 -8.57 49.15 13.15
CA ASP A 68 -8.39 50.44 12.49
C ASP A 68 -9.71 51.15 12.08
N GLY A 69 -10.88 50.54 12.36
CA GLY A 69 -12.17 51.19 12.21
C GLY A 69 -12.70 51.31 10.77
N MET A 70 -12.10 50.62 9.79
CA MET A 70 -12.54 50.65 8.38
C MET A 70 -13.67 49.64 8.04
N ALA A 71 -14.05 48.74 8.96
CA ALA A 71 -15.05 47.70 8.72
C ALA A 71 -15.90 47.39 9.97
N THR A 72 -17.20 47.12 9.78
CA THR A 72 -18.14 46.75 10.85
C THR A 72 -17.90 45.32 11.34
N VAL A 73 -18.13 45.04 12.63
CA VAL A 73 -17.99 43.68 13.21
C VAL A 73 -18.85 42.63 12.47
N GLY A 74 -19.96 43.07 11.86
CA GLY A 74 -20.82 42.22 11.01
C GLY A 74 -20.14 41.77 9.71
N ASP A 75 -19.45 42.67 9.01
CA ASP A 75 -18.74 42.36 7.76
C ASP A 75 -17.56 41.41 8.01
N TYR A 76 -16.87 41.58 9.14
CA TYR A 76 -15.83 40.65 9.60
C TYR A 76 -16.36 39.21 9.73
N SER A 77 -17.49 39.06 10.41
CA SER A 77 -18.10 37.74 10.64
C SER A 77 -18.55 37.10 9.32
N LEU A 78 -19.04 37.90 8.37
CA LEU A 78 -19.43 37.44 7.04
C LEU A 78 -18.22 36.95 6.23
N TYR A 79 -17.16 37.75 6.13
CA TYR A 79 -15.98 37.39 5.34
C TYR A 79 -15.20 36.22 5.94
N THR A 80 -15.08 36.14 7.26
CA THR A 80 -14.44 34.99 7.93
C THR A 80 -15.26 33.71 7.75
N GLY A 81 -16.59 33.81 7.83
CA GLY A 81 -17.50 32.71 7.50
C GLY A 81 -17.32 32.20 6.07
N LEU A 82 -17.34 33.10 5.08
CA LEU A 82 -17.13 32.75 3.67
C LEU A 82 -15.75 32.12 3.42
N LEU A 83 -14.71 32.64 4.07
CA LEU A 83 -13.35 32.10 3.96
C LEU A 83 -13.28 30.68 4.52
N SER A 84 -13.89 30.42 5.68
CA SER A 84 -13.94 29.07 6.26
C SER A 84 -14.70 28.07 5.38
N GLN A 85 -15.79 28.50 4.74
CA GLN A 85 -16.54 27.67 3.80
C GLN A 85 -15.72 27.33 2.55
N LEU A 86 -15.01 28.31 2.00
CA LEU A 86 -14.12 28.10 0.86
C LEU A 86 -13.01 27.10 1.21
N TRP A 87 -12.41 27.26 2.40
CA TRP A 87 -11.38 26.36 2.89
C TRP A 87 -11.88 24.92 3.03
N ALA A 88 -13.07 24.74 3.62
CA ALA A 88 -13.71 23.43 3.75
C ALA A 88 -13.97 22.76 2.39
N ALA A 89 -14.45 23.54 1.40
CA ALA A 89 -14.68 23.03 0.04
C ALA A 89 -13.39 22.56 -0.63
N ILE A 90 -12.31 23.34 -0.52
CA ILE A 90 -10.99 22.97 -1.08
C ILE A 90 -10.44 21.71 -0.40
N SER A 91 -10.55 21.63 0.93
CA SER A 91 -10.14 20.45 1.70
C SER A 91 -10.91 19.20 1.25
N LEU A 92 -12.23 19.32 1.06
CA LEU A 92 -13.08 18.21 0.62
C LEU A 92 -12.70 17.73 -0.80
N LEU A 93 -12.44 18.65 -1.72
CA LEU A 93 -11.99 18.33 -3.08
C LEU A 93 -10.65 17.58 -3.06
N THR A 94 -9.71 18.05 -2.25
CA THR A 94 -8.39 17.42 -2.09
C THR A 94 -8.51 16.00 -1.54
N HIS A 95 -9.33 15.82 -0.50
CA HIS A 95 -9.58 14.50 0.08
C HIS A 95 -10.27 13.55 -0.91
N SER A 96 -11.23 14.06 -1.68
CA SER A 96 -11.92 13.29 -2.72
C SER A 96 -10.96 12.82 -3.81
N ALA A 97 -10.04 13.69 -4.24
CA ALA A 97 -9.01 13.32 -5.21
C ALA A 97 -8.07 12.23 -4.67
N MET A 98 -7.65 12.31 -3.41
CA MET A 98 -6.85 11.25 -2.76
C MET A 98 -7.61 9.92 -2.69
N GLN A 99 -8.90 9.94 -2.33
CA GLN A 99 -9.71 8.72 -2.30
C GLN A 99 -9.85 8.06 -3.67
N ILE A 100 -10.03 8.84 -4.73
CA ILE A 100 -10.08 8.32 -6.11
C ILE A 100 -8.76 7.62 -6.45
N TYR A 101 -7.62 8.22 -6.11
CA TYR A 101 -6.31 7.62 -6.34
C TYR A 101 -6.14 6.28 -5.60
N ASP A 102 -6.49 6.24 -4.32
CA ASP A 102 -6.41 5.02 -3.51
C ASP A 102 -7.34 3.91 -4.02
N ASN A 103 -8.54 4.28 -4.47
CA ASN A 103 -9.48 3.33 -5.06
C ASN A 103 -8.95 2.75 -6.37
N GLN A 104 -8.34 3.58 -7.22
CA GLN A 104 -7.70 3.11 -8.46
C GLN A 104 -6.56 2.12 -8.17
N LEU A 105 -5.74 2.38 -7.13
CA LEU A 105 -4.67 1.45 -6.72
C LEU A 105 -5.22 0.11 -6.22
N LYS A 106 -6.30 0.13 -5.44
CA LYS A 106 -6.97 -1.10 -4.98
C LYS A 106 -7.52 -1.92 -6.15
N ILE A 107 -8.19 -1.26 -7.10
CA ILE A 107 -8.72 -1.90 -8.30
C ILE A 107 -7.59 -2.51 -9.14
N ALA A 108 -6.47 -1.78 -9.30
CA ALA A 108 -5.31 -2.29 -10.02
C ALA A 108 -4.76 -3.58 -9.38
N ASN A 109 -4.63 -3.61 -8.05
CA ASN A 109 -4.21 -4.83 -7.33
C ASN A 109 -5.19 -5.99 -7.53
N ILE A 110 -6.50 -5.76 -7.49
CA ILE A 110 -7.49 -6.82 -7.73
C ILE A 110 -7.41 -7.34 -9.17
N LYS A 111 -7.23 -6.45 -10.16
CA LYS A 111 -7.03 -6.86 -11.56
C LYS A 111 -5.79 -7.73 -11.76
N THR A 112 -4.71 -7.49 -10.99
CA THR A 112 -3.56 -8.41 -11.04
C THR A 112 -3.88 -9.81 -10.54
N LEU A 113 -4.83 -9.93 -9.60
CA LEU A 113 -5.34 -11.23 -9.16
C LEU A 113 -6.19 -11.90 -10.23
N GLU A 114 -7.01 -11.15 -10.97
CA GLU A 114 -7.80 -11.70 -12.09
C GLU A 114 -6.93 -12.18 -13.26
N SER A 115 -5.77 -11.56 -13.47
CA SER A 115 -4.76 -12.03 -14.44
C SER A 115 -4.01 -13.30 -13.98
N PHE A 116 -4.29 -13.81 -12.78
CA PHE A 116 -3.74 -15.07 -12.31
C PHE A 116 -4.47 -16.24 -13.00
N HIS A 117 -3.97 -16.62 -14.16
CA HIS A 117 -4.45 -17.80 -14.87
C HIS A 117 -3.81 -19.06 -14.27
N ASN A 118 -4.63 -20.08 -13.96
CA ASN A 118 -4.12 -21.39 -13.56
C ASN A 118 -3.22 -21.93 -14.67
N ARG A 119 -1.95 -22.19 -14.34
CA ARG A 119 -0.98 -22.73 -15.30
C ARG A 119 -1.32 -24.16 -15.73
N ILE A 120 -2.17 -24.86 -14.97
CA ILE A 120 -2.67 -26.18 -15.30
C ILE A 120 -4.04 -25.99 -15.95
N ALA A 121 -4.12 -26.21 -17.26
CA ALA A 121 -5.37 -26.10 -18.01
C ALA A 121 -6.28 -27.28 -17.67
N ASP A 122 -7.45 -27.01 -17.08
CA ASP A 122 -8.46 -28.02 -16.78
C ASP A 122 -9.23 -28.38 -18.06
N LYS A 123 -8.59 -29.17 -18.93
CA LYS A 123 -9.13 -29.61 -20.22
C LYS A 123 -9.87 -30.94 -20.12
N GLY A 124 -10.05 -31.49 -18.93
CA GLY A 124 -10.70 -32.77 -18.72
C GLY A 124 -12.21 -32.66 -18.94
N THR A 125 -12.70 -33.17 -20.07
CA THR A 125 -14.16 -33.18 -20.38
C THR A 125 -14.85 -34.49 -20.01
N LYS A 126 -14.10 -35.54 -19.64
CA LYS A 126 -14.66 -36.84 -19.26
C LYS A 126 -14.93 -36.92 -17.76
N ARG A 127 -16.17 -37.24 -17.41
CA ARG A 127 -16.57 -37.62 -16.06
C ARG A 127 -16.32 -39.12 -15.89
N LEU A 128 -15.49 -39.52 -14.94
CA LEU A 128 -15.28 -40.94 -14.59
C LEU A 128 -16.20 -41.31 -13.43
N ASP A 129 -17.08 -42.30 -13.63
CA ASP A 129 -18.01 -42.78 -12.60
C ASP A 129 -17.30 -43.69 -11.57
N ARG A 130 -16.27 -44.43 -12.01
CA ARG A 130 -15.43 -45.26 -11.14
C ARG A 130 -14.02 -45.40 -11.75
N VAL A 131 -12.99 -45.31 -10.90
CA VAL A 131 -11.61 -45.55 -11.28
C VAL A 131 -11.21 -46.93 -10.75
N GLU A 132 -10.93 -47.86 -11.65
CA GLU A 132 -10.60 -49.25 -11.30
C GLU A 132 -9.10 -49.48 -11.17
N SER A 133 -8.29 -48.78 -11.96
CA SER A 133 -6.83 -48.82 -11.87
C SER A 133 -6.21 -47.51 -12.36
N ILE A 134 -5.00 -47.20 -11.87
CA ILE A 134 -4.17 -46.07 -12.30
C ILE A 134 -2.82 -46.65 -12.70
N GLU A 135 -2.42 -46.43 -13.95
CA GLU A 135 -1.12 -46.85 -14.48
C GLU A 135 -0.33 -45.63 -14.93
N PHE A 136 0.97 -45.65 -14.64
CA PHE A 136 1.92 -44.62 -15.03
C PHE A 136 2.89 -45.22 -16.05
N GLU A 137 2.71 -44.88 -17.31
CA GLU A 137 3.56 -45.40 -18.38
C GLU A 137 4.49 -44.29 -18.89
N HIS A 138 5.81 -44.48 -18.75
CA HIS A 138 6.84 -43.59 -19.30
C HIS A 138 6.72 -42.11 -18.95
N VAL A 139 6.23 -41.78 -17.75
CA VAL A 139 6.09 -40.40 -17.29
C VAL A 139 7.41 -39.88 -16.72
N SER A 140 7.76 -38.63 -17.06
CA SER A 140 8.87 -37.90 -16.48
C SER A 140 8.38 -36.53 -16.03
N PHE A 141 8.68 -36.16 -14.78
CA PHE A 141 8.26 -34.89 -14.21
C PHE A 141 9.48 -34.02 -13.87
N THR A 142 9.38 -32.72 -14.12
CA THR A 142 10.42 -31.76 -13.75
C THR A 142 9.78 -30.47 -13.26
N TYR A 143 10.20 -30.04 -12.07
CA TYR A 143 9.73 -28.78 -11.52
C TYR A 143 10.26 -27.58 -12.32
N PRO A 144 9.43 -26.55 -12.56
CA PRO A 144 9.86 -25.32 -13.22
C PRO A 144 11.05 -24.70 -12.48
N GLY A 145 12.20 -24.57 -13.16
CA GLY A 145 13.42 -23.97 -12.60
C GLY A 145 14.53 -24.96 -12.20
N ALA A 146 14.31 -26.27 -12.30
CA ALA A 146 15.36 -27.26 -12.09
C ALA A 146 16.25 -27.43 -13.34
N LYS A 147 17.57 -27.26 -13.21
CA LYS A 147 18.56 -27.67 -14.23
C LYS A 147 18.90 -29.15 -14.03
N TYR A 148 18.14 -30.01 -14.72
CA TYR A 148 18.33 -31.46 -14.98
C TYR A 148 18.58 -32.43 -13.81
N LEU A 149 17.67 -33.41 -13.68
CA LEU A 149 17.92 -34.84 -13.91
C LEU A 149 16.55 -35.55 -14.02
N PRO A 150 16.15 -36.06 -15.20
CA PRO A 150 14.90 -36.77 -15.35
C PRO A 150 15.02 -38.15 -14.69
N TRP A 151 14.26 -38.38 -13.62
CA TRP A 151 14.02 -39.73 -13.11
C TRP A 151 13.04 -40.42 -14.06
N LYS A 152 13.49 -41.49 -14.73
CA LYS A 152 12.60 -42.42 -15.41
C LYS A 152 12.00 -43.35 -14.35
N MET A 153 10.69 -43.32 -14.17
CA MET A 153 9.93 -44.45 -13.63
C MET A 153 9.57 -45.38 -14.77
#